data_AF-A0A8J9RZA7-F1
#
_entry.id   AF-A0A8J9RZA7-F1
#
_cell.length_a   1.000
_cell.length_b   1.000
_cell.length_c   1.000
_cell.angle_alpha   90.00
_cell.angle_beta   90.00
_cell.angle_gamma   90.00
#
_symmetry.space_group_name_H-M   'P 1'
#
loop_
_entity.id
_entity.type
_entity.pdbx_description
1 polymer ?
#
loop_
_entity_poly.entity_id
_entity_poly.type
_entity_poly.pdbx_seq_one_letter_code
_entity_poly.pdbx_strand_id
1 'polypeptide(L)'
;MRMTVLSRRLFKRLRPDRILRIYPKHVPLQWWRCCCWWGCYLLLMTRSAVTISASSLSTDERYLYYAQDVDTSPVIEYMPDADAADPNHPDFLYRPQAHGPRIVEFYAHWCPHCRRFRDHYVQFAGQLVAMAKDQKVDPPLRVYAISCVVHKAICRDQGVKGYPSLKVFPAYSLNATAEPSYFRLHPFSVLGSMGIDFDVDNHAQFAVADTSMTAASAAVTSHTHSSFLRRNWFGSLTSTTDGTLRERQTHVADLDSTRRTKQNVFDDAYRSFDFAIRTAVFMTNGPLEHNATRDALHDWLSLLQKATPPTWSTLQKPVRALLDNFDEIVRGEDHLLAVYEKVASPPASHQWSDDCSHGQKGAGYTCGLWQLFHIVTVGATEWNLMLLEENSPNLLDLTDTADTFRNYVQHFFGCEVCRLNFVSAYDACAHDRCHRLDPTDQSRTAWIQLPLWLFETHNAVNARLLREQAEREGWNVTLADQRAREFPSRHACPVCWKADGSWDEDMVYQFLRLEYWPEDSVAVDLREQLAQRIRVQQEGWDSQRDPNDPDDDRNVPVPPVALQLVPLMVVVGLVAAWYTKRNERLRTGRHKRIA
;
A
#
# COMPACT_ATOMS: atom_id res chain seq x y z
N MET A 1 -57.14 27.65 34.87
CA MET A 1 -58.28 28.62 34.85
C MET A 1 -59.21 28.28 33.68
N ARG A 2 -60.43 28.84 33.62
CA ARG A 2 -61.48 28.58 32.60
C ARG A 2 -60.97 28.74 31.14
N MET A 3 -61.19 27.77 30.22
CA MET A 3 -62.37 27.46 29.38
C MET A 3 -62.61 28.37 28.12
N THR A 4 -62.26 27.82 26.95
CA THR A 4 -63.06 27.69 25.69
C THR A 4 -63.65 28.87 24.86
N VAL A 5 -63.67 28.64 23.52
CA VAL A 5 -64.78 28.87 22.51
C VAL A 5 -64.71 30.03 21.46
N LEU A 6 -64.62 29.62 20.16
CA LEU A 6 -65.09 30.18 18.84
C LEU A 6 -64.92 31.69 18.49
N SER A 7 -65.02 32.19 17.24
CA SER A 7 -65.54 31.74 15.91
C SER A 7 -64.67 32.36 14.76
N ARG A 8 -64.57 31.97 13.46
CA ARG A 8 -65.33 31.14 12.47
C ARG A 8 -66.26 31.92 11.51
N ARG A 9 -65.82 32.25 10.26
CA ARG A 9 -66.59 32.13 8.97
C ARG A 9 -65.97 32.77 7.70
N LEU A 10 -65.91 31.98 6.61
CA LEU A 10 -66.05 32.28 5.14
C LEU A 10 -65.50 31.00 4.42
N PHE A 11 -66.18 30.10 3.69
CA PHE A 11 -67.39 30.06 2.84
C PHE A 11 -67.27 30.81 1.49
N LYS A 12 -67.64 30.28 0.29
CA LYS A 12 -68.22 28.95 -0.13
C LYS A 12 -68.34 28.81 -1.68
N ARG A 13 -68.13 27.61 -2.29
CA ARG A 13 -68.76 26.98 -3.52
C ARG A 13 -67.83 25.87 -4.13
N LEU A 14 -68.19 24.57 -4.17
CA LEU A 14 -68.98 23.76 -5.15
C LEU A 14 -68.25 23.51 -6.51
N ARG A 15 -67.82 22.29 -6.93
CA ARG A 15 -68.50 21.00 -7.32
C ARG A 15 -69.30 21.08 -8.65
N PRO A 16 -69.48 20.00 -9.50
CA PRO A 16 -69.42 18.54 -9.21
C PRO A 16 -68.86 17.53 -10.27
N ASP A 17 -68.63 16.28 -9.81
CA ASP A 17 -68.88 14.92 -10.36
C ASP A 17 -68.91 14.56 -11.89
N ARG A 18 -68.10 13.54 -12.28
CA ARG A 18 -68.21 12.53 -13.40
C ARG A 18 -66.99 11.56 -13.28
N ILE A 19 -66.97 10.25 -13.56
CA ILE A 19 -67.86 9.22 -14.17
C ILE A 19 -67.77 7.88 -13.36
N LEU A 20 -68.71 6.94 -13.58
CA LEU A 20 -68.82 5.63 -12.92
C LEU A 20 -68.43 4.43 -13.83
N ARG A 21 -68.12 3.27 -13.21
CA ARG A 21 -67.86 1.92 -13.81
C ARG A 21 -66.46 1.82 -14.45
N ILE A 22 -65.79 0.66 -14.53
CA ILE A 22 -66.24 -0.71 -14.89
C ILE A 22 -65.63 -1.81 -13.99
N TYR A 23 -66.37 -2.92 -13.81
CA TYR A 23 -65.90 -4.23 -13.32
C TYR A 23 -66.78 -5.36 -13.92
N PRO A 24 -66.18 -6.42 -14.49
CA PRO A 24 -66.69 -7.80 -14.39
C PRO A 24 -65.59 -8.71 -13.77
N LYS A 25 -65.84 -9.49 -12.71
CA LYS A 25 -66.61 -10.77 -12.67
C LYS A 25 -66.00 -11.89 -13.53
N HIS A 26 -65.44 -12.93 -12.89
CA HIS A 26 -65.77 -14.37 -13.08
C HIS A 26 -64.76 -15.32 -12.37
N VAL A 27 -65.07 -15.78 -11.14
CA VAL A 27 -64.62 -17.08 -10.57
C VAL A 27 -65.73 -17.59 -9.64
N PRO A 28 -66.18 -18.86 -9.72
CA PRO A 28 -67.29 -19.38 -8.92
C PRO A 28 -66.86 -20.01 -7.57
N LEU A 29 -67.84 -20.26 -6.70
CA LEU A 29 -67.65 -20.84 -5.36
C LEU A 29 -67.31 -22.34 -5.40
N GLN A 30 -66.35 -22.76 -4.58
CA GLN A 30 -66.45 -24.03 -3.86
C GLN A 30 -65.64 -24.00 -2.54
N TRP A 31 -66.03 -24.83 -1.57
CA TRP A 31 -65.33 -25.10 -0.29
C TRP A 31 -65.16 -23.95 0.72
N TRP A 32 -66.28 -23.29 1.04
CA TRP A 32 -66.53 -22.86 2.42
C TRP A 32 -66.51 -24.08 3.37
N ARG A 33 -65.38 -24.36 4.04
CA ARG A 33 -65.26 -25.16 5.31
C ARG A 33 -63.78 -25.30 5.72
N CYS A 34 -63.30 -24.46 6.65
CA CYS A 34 -62.18 -24.75 7.59
C CYS A 34 -61.84 -23.60 8.56
N CYS A 35 -62.50 -22.43 8.51
CA CYS A 35 -62.19 -21.26 9.34
C CYS A 35 -62.56 -21.37 10.84
N CYS A 36 -62.46 -22.56 11.44
CA CYS A 36 -62.82 -22.82 12.85
C CYS A 36 -61.62 -23.21 13.73
N TRP A 37 -60.37 -23.08 13.25
CA TRP A 37 -59.16 -23.50 13.98
C TRP A 37 -58.14 -22.38 14.29
N TRP A 38 -58.40 -21.14 13.86
CA TRP A 38 -57.54 -19.97 14.15
C TRP A 38 -58.15 -18.97 15.14
N GLY A 39 -59.35 -19.24 15.67
CA GLY A 39 -60.03 -18.34 16.63
C GLY A 39 -59.56 -18.46 18.08
N CYS A 40 -58.95 -19.59 18.47
CA CYS A 40 -58.70 -19.90 19.89
C CYS A 40 -57.34 -19.46 20.43
N TYR A 41 -56.39 -19.03 19.59
CA TYR A 41 -55.02 -18.71 20.03
C TYR A 41 -54.79 -17.24 20.43
N LEU A 42 -55.79 -16.36 20.24
CA LEU A 42 -55.66 -14.91 20.47
C LEU A 42 -56.29 -14.41 21.79
N LEU A 43 -56.70 -15.30 22.69
CA LEU A 43 -57.47 -14.99 23.91
C LEU A 43 -56.77 -15.40 25.23
N LEU A 44 -55.44 -15.50 25.25
CA LEU A 44 -54.68 -15.88 26.45
C LEU A 44 -53.63 -14.86 26.95
N MET A 45 -53.61 -13.63 26.41
CA MET A 45 -52.69 -12.57 26.84
C MET A 45 -53.38 -11.21 27.07
N THR A 46 -54.40 -11.18 27.95
CA THR A 46 -54.92 -9.92 28.51
C THR A 46 -55.22 -10.03 30.01
N ARG A 47 -54.25 -9.67 30.86
CA ARG A 47 -54.43 -8.96 32.16
C ARG A 47 -53.12 -8.83 32.95
N SER A 48 -52.41 -7.74 32.70
CA SER A 48 -51.91 -6.84 33.75
C SER A 48 -51.46 -5.54 33.11
N ALA A 49 -52.12 -4.44 33.46
CA ALA A 49 -51.65 -3.11 33.10
C ALA A 49 -50.51 -2.73 34.05
N VAL A 50 -49.32 -3.31 33.82
CA VAL A 50 -48.09 -2.72 34.36
C VAL A 50 -48.00 -1.33 33.74
N THR A 51 -47.99 -0.31 34.60
CA THR A 51 -47.63 1.04 34.18
C THR A 51 -46.25 0.98 33.57
N ILE A 52 -46.15 1.16 32.25
CA ILE A 52 -44.89 1.54 31.62
C ILE A 52 -44.63 2.97 32.08
N SER A 53 -44.10 3.09 33.30
CA SER A 53 -43.21 4.19 33.64
C SER A 53 -42.25 4.34 32.48
N ALA A 54 -42.10 5.56 31.96
CA ALA A 54 -41.02 5.85 31.04
C ALA A 54 -39.70 5.77 31.83
N SER A 55 -39.22 4.55 32.06
CA SER A 55 -37.83 4.29 32.40
C SER A 55 -37.02 4.97 31.31
N SER A 56 -36.31 6.02 31.71
CA SER A 56 -35.31 6.66 30.87
C SER A 56 -34.49 5.59 30.18
N LEU A 57 -34.32 5.70 28.86
CA LEU A 57 -33.44 4.82 28.11
C LEU A 57 -32.05 4.97 28.75
N SER A 58 -31.63 3.98 29.55
CA SER A 58 -30.39 4.04 30.33
C SER A 58 -29.24 3.78 29.39
N THR A 59 -28.85 4.83 28.65
CA THR A 59 -27.82 4.79 27.63
C THR A 59 -26.45 4.79 28.26
N ASP A 60 -26.09 3.71 28.95
CA ASP A 60 -24.70 3.46 29.32
C ASP A 60 -24.39 2.00 29.72
N GLU A 61 -23.41 1.40 29.04
CA GLU A 61 -22.36 0.56 29.65
C GLU A 61 -21.01 0.97 29.04
N ARG A 62 -20.75 2.28 29.13
CA ARG A 62 -19.55 3.05 28.79
C ARG A 62 -18.86 2.66 27.50
N TYR A 63 -19.63 2.86 26.43
CA TYR A 63 -19.27 2.90 25.01
C TYR A 63 -17.77 2.88 24.67
N LEU A 64 -17.35 1.85 23.93
CA LEU A 64 -16.89 2.03 22.55
C LEU A 64 -17.74 1.10 21.69
N TYR A 65 -18.85 1.63 21.16
CA TYR A 65 -19.93 0.85 20.52
C TYR A 65 -20.64 -0.21 21.39
N TYR A 66 -20.40 -0.19 22.69
CA TYR A 66 -21.00 -1.00 23.75
C TYR A 66 -20.34 -2.37 23.85
N ALA A 67 -19.49 -2.50 24.86
CA ALA A 67 -18.74 -3.69 25.20
C ALA A 67 -19.38 -4.38 26.40
N GLN A 68 -19.19 -5.70 26.52
CA GLN A 68 -19.40 -6.41 27.78
C GLN A 68 -18.20 -7.30 28.16
N ASP A 69 -17.48 -7.90 27.19
CA ASP A 69 -16.29 -8.75 27.46
C ASP A 69 -15.16 -8.61 26.41
N VAL A 70 -14.73 -7.38 26.06
CA VAL A 70 -13.54 -7.15 25.18
C VAL A 70 -12.76 -5.94 25.69
N ASP A 71 -11.43 -6.08 25.82
CA ASP A 71 -10.55 -4.95 26.13
C ASP A 71 -10.52 -3.94 24.97
N THR A 72 -10.84 -2.68 25.26
CA THR A 72 -10.81 -1.56 24.30
C THR A 72 -9.59 -0.67 24.48
N SER A 73 -8.68 -1.01 25.40
CA SER A 73 -7.40 -0.33 25.58
C SER A 73 -6.58 -0.35 24.27
N PRO A 74 -5.90 0.75 23.89
CA PRO A 74 -5.76 2.03 24.61
C PRO A 74 -6.75 3.12 24.15
N VAL A 75 -7.90 2.78 23.57
CA VAL A 75 -8.89 3.76 23.07
C VAL A 75 -9.71 4.34 24.22
N ILE A 76 -9.74 5.67 24.31
CA ILE A 76 -10.46 6.44 25.32
C ILE A 76 -11.75 7.02 24.70
N GLU A 77 -12.92 6.45 24.97
CA GLU A 77 -14.17 7.13 24.61
C GLU A 77 -14.33 8.42 25.40
N TYR A 78 -14.77 9.49 24.74
CA TYR A 78 -15.11 10.72 25.44
C TYR A 78 -16.41 10.60 26.23
N MET A 79 -16.29 10.75 27.54
CA MET A 79 -17.41 10.96 28.45
C MET A 79 -17.14 12.23 29.26
N PRO A 80 -18.05 13.21 29.28
CA PRO A 80 -17.94 14.35 30.18
C PRO A 80 -18.19 13.89 31.63
N ASP A 81 -17.38 14.41 32.57
CA ASP A 81 -17.66 14.28 33.99
C ASP A 81 -18.99 14.94 34.37
N ALA A 82 -19.62 14.47 35.45
CA ALA A 82 -20.94 14.92 35.87
C ALA A 82 -21.00 16.41 36.27
N ASP A 83 -19.85 17.01 36.59
CA ASP A 83 -19.61 18.40 36.93
C ASP A 83 -18.82 19.17 35.84
N ALA A 84 -18.62 18.59 34.65
CA ALA A 84 -17.92 19.22 33.55
C ALA A 84 -18.58 20.54 33.11
N ALA A 85 -17.84 21.65 33.27
CA ALA A 85 -18.35 23.00 33.04
C ALA A 85 -18.82 23.28 31.60
N ASP A 86 -18.32 22.54 30.60
CA ASP A 86 -18.94 22.44 29.27
C ASP A 86 -18.71 21.05 28.65
N PRO A 87 -19.73 20.17 28.63
CA PRO A 87 -19.63 18.82 28.07
C PRO A 87 -19.55 18.78 26.53
N ASN A 88 -19.55 19.94 25.85
CA ASN A 88 -19.38 20.04 24.40
C ASN A 88 -17.98 20.53 24.00
N HIS A 89 -17.13 20.87 24.97
CA HIS A 89 -15.76 21.34 24.71
C HIS A 89 -14.71 20.55 25.51
N PRO A 90 -14.51 19.24 25.23
CA PRO A 90 -13.41 18.45 25.80
C PRO A 90 -12.05 19.10 25.61
N ASP A 91 -11.23 19.14 26.67
CA ASP A 91 -9.92 19.79 26.65
C ASP A 91 -8.97 19.19 25.60
N PHE A 92 -9.05 17.88 25.35
CA PHE A 92 -8.25 17.22 24.31
C PHE A 92 -8.62 17.64 22.88
N LEU A 93 -9.75 18.30 22.63
CA LEU A 93 -10.04 18.95 21.34
C LEU A 93 -9.84 20.48 21.41
N TYR A 94 -10.22 21.12 22.53
CA TYR A 94 -10.42 22.58 22.57
C TYR A 94 -9.47 23.34 23.51
N ARG A 95 -8.67 22.65 24.35
CA ARG A 95 -7.64 23.25 25.23
C ARG A 95 -6.31 22.46 25.18
N PRO A 96 -5.69 22.35 23.99
CA PRO A 96 -4.58 21.42 23.75
C PRO A 96 -3.27 21.79 24.45
N GLN A 97 -3.20 22.93 25.15
CA GLN A 97 -1.97 23.42 25.80
C GLN A 97 -1.39 22.46 26.86
N ALA A 98 -2.17 21.48 27.33
CA ALA A 98 -1.74 20.41 28.22
C ALA A 98 -1.81 18.99 27.59
N HIS A 99 -2.01 18.88 26.27
CA HIS A 99 -2.26 17.60 25.59
C HIS A 99 -1.22 17.29 24.51
N GLY A 100 -0.71 16.06 24.57
CA GLY A 100 0.18 15.46 23.57
C GLY A 100 -0.51 15.18 22.22
N PRO A 101 0.18 14.47 21.32
CA PRO A 101 -0.36 14.12 20.01
C PRO A 101 -1.47 13.09 20.16
N ARG A 102 -2.43 13.07 19.22
CA ARG A 102 -3.66 12.28 19.38
C ARG A 102 -4.43 12.09 18.08
N ILE A 103 -5.16 10.99 18.01
CA ILE A 103 -6.10 10.67 16.93
C ILE A 103 -7.49 10.41 17.52
N VAL A 104 -8.53 10.84 16.82
CA VAL A 104 -9.93 10.80 17.29
C VAL A 104 -10.85 10.19 16.22
N GLU A 105 -11.59 9.14 16.57
CA GLU A 105 -12.72 8.61 15.78
C GLU A 105 -14.02 9.34 16.11
N PHE A 106 -14.73 9.79 15.08
CA PHE A 106 -16.06 10.38 15.16
C PHE A 106 -17.07 9.44 14.50
N TYR A 107 -18.06 8.97 15.26
CA TYR A 107 -18.81 7.77 14.87
C TYR A 107 -20.32 7.75 15.14
N ALA A 108 -21.02 6.74 14.61
CA ALA A 108 -22.38 6.40 15.01
C ALA A 108 -22.59 4.88 15.15
N HIS A 109 -23.11 4.42 16.29
CA HIS A 109 -23.17 2.98 16.63
C HIS A 109 -24.10 2.13 15.74
N TRP A 110 -25.11 2.75 15.13
CA TRP A 110 -25.97 2.11 14.13
C TRP A 110 -25.30 2.02 12.74
N CYS A 111 -24.19 2.71 12.48
CA CYS A 111 -23.50 2.65 11.18
C CYS A 111 -22.80 1.29 10.96
N PRO A 112 -23.03 0.60 9.83
CA PRO A 112 -22.37 -0.67 9.51
C PRO A 112 -20.85 -0.56 9.31
N HIS A 113 -20.36 0.57 8.80
CA HIS A 113 -18.92 0.79 8.59
C HIS A 113 -18.19 0.94 9.92
N CYS A 114 -18.72 1.76 10.82
CA CYS A 114 -18.29 1.89 12.20
C CYS A 114 -18.16 0.55 12.93
N ARG A 115 -19.21 -0.28 12.90
CA ARG A 115 -19.18 -1.60 13.58
C ARG A 115 -18.15 -2.58 13.01
N ARG A 116 -17.79 -2.46 11.73
CA ARG A 116 -16.69 -3.25 11.12
C ARG A 116 -15.31 -2.67 11.46
N PHE A 117 -15.23 -1.36 11.63
CA PHE A 117 -13.98 -0.65 11.87
C PHE A 117 -13.52 -0.68 13.34
N ARG A 118 -14.46 -0.78 14.29
CA ARG A 118 -14.22 -0.81 15.75
C ARG A 118 -12.97 -1.58 16.17
N ASP A 119 -12.90 -2.87 15.84
CA ASP A 119 -11.88 -3.75 16.41
C ASP A 119 -10.51 -3.51 15.75
N HIS A 120 -10.50 -3.17 14.45
CA HIS A 120 -9.33 -2.66 13.74
C HIS A 120 -8.84 -1.31 14.33
N TYR A 121 -9.74 -0.43 14.77
CA TYR A 121 -9.36 0.84 15.41
C TYR A 121 -8.69 0.63 16.77
N VAL A 122 -9.18 -0.32 17.59
CA VAL A 122 -8.55 -0.69 18.86
C VAL A 122 -7.15 -1.29 18.64
N GLN A 123 -6.99 -2.22 17.69
CA GLN A 123 -5.69 -2.79 17.33
C GLN A 123 -4.70 -1.72 16.82
N PHE A 124 -5.17 -0.85 15.94
CA PHE A 124 -4.38 0.28 15.42
C PHE A 124 -3.99 1.29 16.52
N ALA A 125 -4.87 1.51 17.50
CA ALA A 125 -4.58 2.34 18.66
C ALA A 125 -3.46 1.75 19.53
N GLY A 126 -3.46 0.42 19.74
CA GLY A 126 -2.39 -0.30 20.42
C GLY A 126 -1.03 -0.07 19.75
N GLN A 127 -0.96 -0.27 18.43
CA GLN A 127 0.24 -0.03 17.63
C GLN A 127 0.75 1.42 17.74
N LEU A 128 -0.13 2.41 17.56
CA LEU A 128 0.24 3.82 17.68
C LEU A 128 0.80 4.20 19.05
N VAL A 129 0.20 3.69 20.13
CA VAL A 129 0.62 4.01 21.50
C VAL A 129 1.92 3.30 21.87
N ALA A 130 2.13 2.07 21.43
CA ALA A 130 3.40 1.37 21.57
C ALA A 130 4.53 2.12 20.85
N MET A 131 4.40 2.33 19.53
CA MET A 131 5.43 2.98 18.72
C MET A 131 5.76 4.41 19.20
N ALA A 132 4.78 5.18 19.67
CA ALA A 132 5.02 6.51 20.23
C ALA A 132 5.70 6.46 21.62
N LYS A 133 5.43 5.45 22.44
CA LYS A 133 6.12 5.20 23.71
C LYS A 133 7.58 4.83 23.48
N ASP A 134 7.89 4.03 22.46
CA ASP A 134 9.26 3.61 22.13
C ASP A 134 10.10 4.81 21.62
N GLN A 135 9.48 5.69 20.81
CA GLN A 135 10.04 7.00 20.46
C GLN A 135 10.02 8.03 21.61
N LYS A 136 9.65 7.62 22.83
CA LYS A 136 9.67 8.43 24.06
C LYS A 136 8.88 9.75 23.94
N VAL A 137 7.77 9.73 23.20
CA VAL A 137 6.94 10.91 22.94
C VAL A 137 6.29 11.42 24.23
N ASP A 138 6.68 12.62 24.64
CA ASP A 138 6.13 13.34 25.79
C ASP A 138 5.53 14.69 25.33
N PRO A 139 4.27 15.03 25.67
CA PRO A 139 3.30 14.23 26.43
C PRO A 139 2.82 13.01 25.63
N PRO A 140 2.48 11.89 26.30
CA PRO A 140 2.19 10.63 25.62
C PRO A 140 0.99 10.72 24.67
N LEU A 141 1.13 10.01 23.53
CA LEU A 141 0.09 9.86 22.52
C LEU A 141 -1.16 9.25 23.14
N ARG A 142 -2.34 9.79 22.80
CA ARG A 142 -3.63 9.24 23.23
C ARG A 142 -4.57 9.05 22.04
N VAL A 143 -5.35 7.97 22.09
CA VAL A 143 -6.34 7.63 21.06
C VAL A 143 -7.72 7.78 21.66
N TYR A 144 -8.62 8.47 20.96
CA TYR A 144 -9.96 8.79 21.47
C TYR A 144 -11.07 8.37 20.51
N ALA A 145 -12.26 8.12 21.05
CA ALA A 145 -13.46 7.89 20.26
C ALA A 145 -14.62 8.77 20.75
N ILE A 146 -15.49 9.20 19.83
CA ILE A 146 -16.60 10.12 20.11
C ILE A 146 -17.87 9.65 19.38
N SER A 147 -18.80 9.09 20.15
CA SER A 147 -20.15 8.77 19.69
C SER A 147 -20.95 10.03 19.31
N CYS A 148 -21.01 10.35 18.01
CA CYS A 148 -21.79 11.46 17.46
C CYS A 148 -23.31 11.28 17.57
N VAL A 149 -23.78 10.12 18.04
CA VAL A 149 -25.19 9.92 18.41
C VAL A 149 -25.51 10.59 19.75
N VAL A 150 -24.53 10.65 20.65
CA VAL A 150 -24.59 11.39 21.93
C VAL A 150 -24.07 12.82 21.71
N HIS A 151 -22.81 12.93 21.28
CA HIS A 151 -22.00 14.15 21.22
C HIS A 151 -22.20 14.97 19.94
N LYS A 152 -23.46 15.19 19.56
CA LYS A 152 -23.85 15.84 18.28
C LYS A 152 -23.26 17.23 18.07
N ALA A 153 -23.04 18.00 19.14
CA ALA A 153 -22.46 19.34 19.05
C ALA A 153 -20.99 19.28 18.64
N ILE A 154 -20.19 18.44 19.31
CA ILE A 154 -18.77 18.23 19.03
C ILE A 154 -18.58 17.78 17.57
N CYS A 155 -19.31 16.76 17.12
CA CYS A 155 -19.14 16.26 15.76
C CYS A 155 -19.57 17.27 14.67
N ARG A 156 -20.55 18.13 14.96
CA ARG A 156 -20.93 19.23 14.05
C ARG A 156 -19.84 20.29 13.98
N ASP A 157 -19.27 20.69 15.12
CA ASP A 157 -18.22 21.70 15.21
C ASP A 157 -16.93 21.22 14.52
N GLN A 158 -16.54 19.97 14.79
CA GLN A 158 -15.47 19.25 14.11
C GLN A 158 -15.79 18.94 12.63
N GLY A 159 -16.93 19.38 12.08
CA GLY A 159 -17.25 19.30 10.64
C GLY A 159 -17.43 17.88 10.10
N VAL A 160 -17.82 16.92 10.95
CA VAL A 160 -17.96 15.50 10.60
C VAL A 160 -19.14 15.29 9.65
N LYS A 161 -18.86 14.80 8.43
CA LYS A 161 -19.85 14.63 7.35
C LYS A 161 -20.33 13.18 7.16
N GLY A 162 -19.63 12.20 7.75
CA GLY A 162 -19.91 10.77 7.62
C GLY A 162 -19.19 9.95 8.69
N TYR A 163 -19.47 8.65 8.76
CA TYR A 163 -18.98 7.79 9.83
C TYR A 163 -18.42 6.44 9.31
N PRO A 164 -17.28 5.97 9.83
CA PRO A 164 -16.39 6.67 10.77
C PRO A 164 -15.57 7.76 10.06
N SER A 165 -15.32 8.87 10.75
CA SER A 165 -14.33 9.88 10.36
C SER A 165 -13.19 9.89 11.37
N LEU A 166 -11.95 10.07 10.92
CA LEU A 166 -10.77 10.15 11.78
C LEU A 166 -10.11 11.51 11.63
N LYS A 167 -9.60 12.07 12.74
CA LYS A 167 -8.77 13.29 12.72
C LYS A 167 -7.52 13.10 13.57
N VAL A 168 -6.39 13.57 13.05
CA VAL A 168 -5.08 13.52 13.69
C VAL A 168 -4.65 14.92 14.11
N PHE A 169 -4.28 15.10 15.37
CA PHE A 169 -3.84 16.36 15.96
C PHE A 169 -2.42 16.20 16.53
N PRO A 170 -1.45 17.05 16.13
CA PRO A 170 -0.15 17.13 16.78
C PRO A 170 -0.24 17.51 18.26
N ALA A 171 0.85 17.30 18.99
CA ALA A 171 1.01 17.83 20.35
C ALA A 171 0.74 19.34 20.37
N TYR A 172 0.00 19.81 21.37
CA TYR A 172 -0.36 21.22 21.58
C TYR A 172 -1.18 21.91 20.47
N SER A 173 -1.53 21.22 19.37
CA SER A 173 -2.33 21.79 18.27
C SER A 173 -3.84 21.78 18.56
N LEU A 174 -4.54 22.86 18.20
CA LEU A 174 -6.01 22.90 18.06
C LEU A 174 -6.49 22.27 16.75
N ASN A 175 -5.69 22.38 15.69
CA ASN A 175 -6.08 21.98 14.35
C ASN A 175 -5.64 20.53 14.07
N ALA A 176 -6.49 19.79 13.37
CA ALA A 176 -6.09 18.52 12.79
C ALA A 176 -5.15 18.75 11.60
N THR A 177 -4.07 17.97 11.49
CA THR A 177 -3.13 17.99 10.36
C THR A 177 -3.48 16.98 9.28
N ALA A 178 -4.21 15.90 9.63
CA ALA A 178 -4.68 14.90 8.68
C ALA A 178 -6.07 14.37 9.06
N GLU A 179 -6.84 14.00 8.04
CA GLU A 179 -8.09 13.25 8.15
C GLU A 179 -7.92 11.90 7.42
N PRO A 180 -7.23 10.92 8.04
CA PRO A 180 -6.86 9.69 7.35
C PRO A 180 -8.09 8.82 7.08
N SER A 181 -8.13 8.17 5.90
CA SER A 181 -9.19 7.22 5.56
C SER A 181 -9.09 5.98 6.44
N TYR A 182 -10.19 5.61 7.10
CA TYR A 182 -10.25 4.44 7.98
C TYR A 182 -9.96 3.09 7.27
N PHE A 183 -10.09 3.05 5.95
CA PHE A 183 -9.71 1.92 5.10
C PHE A 183 -8.20 1.84 4.80
N ARG A 184 -7.43 2.90 5.08
CA ARG A 184 -6.03 3.07 4.69
C ARG A 184 -5.22 3.69 5.83
N LEU A 185 -5.28 3.05 6.99
CA LEU A 185 -4.48 3.42 8.16
C LEU A 185 -3.12 2.72 8.12
N HIS A 186 -2.08 3.48 8.44
CA HIS A 186 -0.70 3.00 8.54
C HIS A 186 0.00 3.77 9.67
N PRO A 187 0.60 3.11 10.69
CA PRO A 187 1.06 3.80 11.89
C PRO A 187 2.05 4.93 11.58
N PHE A 188 3.06 4.65 10.75
CA PHE A 188 4.09 5.62 10.34
C PHE A 188 3.52 6.84 9.60
N SER A 189 2.44 6.67 8.81
CA SER A 189 1.80 7.78 8.10
C SER A 189 1.06 8.70 9.08
N VAL A 190 0.35 8.10 10.05
CA VAL A 190 -0.36 8.85 11.10
C VAL A 190 0.61 9.55 12.05
N LEU A 191 1.66 8.86 12.51
CA LEU A 191 2.67 9.42 13.41
C LEU A 191 3.50 10.53 12.73
N GLY A 192 3.92 10.32 11.47
CA GLY A 192 4.55 11.38 10.67
C GLY A 192 3.65 12.60 10.50
N SER A 193 2.33 12.42 10.33
CA SER A 193 1.38 13.54 10.28
C SER A 193 1.16 14.27 11.62
N MET A 194 1.58 13.68 12.74
CA MET A 194 1.67 14.34 14.06
C MET A 194 3.01 15.07 14.28
N GLY A 195 3.99 14.93 13.37
CA GLY A 195 5.36 15.40 13.55
C GLY A 195 6.25 14.44 14.35
N ILE A 196 5.86 13.16 14.46
CA ILE A 196 6.66 12.10 15.10
C ILE A 196 7.40 11.36 13.98
N ASP A 197 8.57 11.88 13.60
CA ASP A 197 9.49 11.21 12.67
C ASP A 197 10.27 10.10 13.41
N PHE A 198 10.40 8.93 12.76
CA PHE A 198 11.13 7.78 13.30
C PHE A 198 12.60 7.86 12.89
N ASP A 199 13.40 8.49 13.74
CA ASP A 199 14.83 8.69 13.52
C ASP A 199 15.62 7.46 14.00
N VAL A 200 16.02 6.61 13.06
CA VAL A 200 16.52 5.23 13.31
C VAL A 200 17.81 5.18 14.13
N ASP A 201 18.54 6.30 14.21
CA ASP A 201 19.89 6.38 14.78
C ASP A 201 19.95 6.32 16.33
N ASN A 202 18.82 6.42 17.06
CA ASN A 202 18.81 6.73 18.50
C ASN A 202 18.26 5.64 19.44
N HIS A 203 18.34 4.35 19.09
CA HIS A 203 18.08 3.23 20.03
C HIS A 203 19.33 2.44 20.45
N ALA A 204 20.50 2.73 19.86
CA ALA A 204 21.74 1.98 20.11
C ALA A 204 22.53 2.36 21.39
N GLN A 205 21.92 3.01 22.40
CA GLN A 205 22.69 3.71 23.45
C GLN A 205 22.11 3.66 24.89
N PHE A 206 21.51 2.55 25.33
CA PHE A 206 21.14 2.35 26.75
C PHE A 206 21.48 0.97 27.36
N ALA A 207 22.57 0.35 26.89
CA ALA A 207 23.42 -0.62 27.60
C ALA A 207 24.82 -0.51 26.99
N VAL A 208 25.97 -0.60 27.69
CA VAL A 208 26.30 -1.22 28.98
C VAL A 208 27.11 -0.24 29.85
N ALA A 209 27.06 -0.39 31.19
CA ALA A 209 27.92 0.36 32.10
C ALA A 209 29.30 -0.30 32.32
N ASP A 210 30.36 0.45 32.00
CA ASP A 210 31.74 0.40 32.52
C ASP A 210 32.46 -0.97 32.69
N THR A 211 33.50 -1.22 31.88
CA THR A 211 34.86 -1.48 32.41
C THR A 211 35.97 -1.42 31.34
N SER A 212 36.81 -0.39 31.43
CA SER A 212 38.27 -0.35 31.18
C SER A 212 38.99 -1.34 30.20
N MET A 213 39.78 -0.80 29.26
CA MET A 213 41.27 -0.99 29.12
C MET A 213 41.84 -0.93 27.68
N THR A 214 42.62 0.14 27.43
CA THR A 214 43.90 0.19 26.68
C THR A 214 44.13 -0.56 25.35
N ALA A 215 44.18 0.24 24.28
CA ALA A 215 45.13 0.23 23.17
C ALA A 215 46.23 -0.86 23.05
N ALA A 216 46.35 -1.41 21.82
CA ALA A 216 47.63 -1.84 21.24
C ALA A 216 47.62 -1.60 19.72
N SER A 217 48.55 -0.77 19.21
CA SER A 217 48.71 -0.54 17.77
C SER A 217 49.80 -1.44 17.20
N ALA A 218 49.49 -2.18 16.13
CA ALA A 218 50.49 -2.88 15.32
C ALA A 218 50.20 -2.66 13.82
N ALA A 219 51.12 -1.97 13.14
CA ALA A 219 51.18 -1.96 11.67
C ALA A 219 51.76 -3.32 11.18
N VAL A 220 51.72 -3.68 9.89
CA VAL A 220 52.59 -3.13 8.84
C VAL A 220 52.13 -3.63 7.45
N THR A 221 52.10 -2.71 6.47
CA THR A 221 52.21 -2.79 4.96
C THR A 221 52.17 -4.16 4.23
N SER A 222 51.79 -4.29 2.94
CA SER A 222 51.37 -3.40 1.83
C SER A 222 50.73 -4.31 0.74
N HIS A 223 49.96 -3.88 -0.27
CA HIS A 223 50.14 -2.81 -1.28
C HIS A 223 48.75 -2.33 -1.75
N THR A 224 48.45 -1.03 -1.87
CA THR A 224 48.86 -0.05 -2.92
C THR A 224 48.57 -0.54 -4.36
N HIS A 225 47.95 0.24 -5.26
CA HIS A 225 47.88 1.70 -5.29
C HIS A 225 46.51 2.26 -5.74
N SER A 226 46.10 3.35 -5.09
CA SER A 226 45.10 4.32 -5.59
C SER A 226 45.84 5.46 -6.33
N SER A 227 45.30 6.55 -6.87
CA SER A 227 43.96 7.18 -6.99
C SER A 227 44.10 8.39 -7.98
N PHE A 228 43.01 9.14 -8.21
CA PHE A 228 42.99 10.47 -8.88
C PHE A 228 43.21 10.45 -10.41
N LEU A 229 42.82 11.46 -11.22
CA LEU A 229 42.45 12.86 -10.93
C LEU A 229 41.12 13.36 -11.53
N ARG A 230 40.61 14.36 -10.81
CA ARG A 230 39.62 15.43 -11.09
C ARG A 230 39.32 15.84 -12.54
N ARG A 231 38.08 16.36 -12.70
CA ARG A 231 37.62 17.33 -13.72
C ARG A 231 38.68 18.38 -14.10
N ASN A 232 38.72 18.78 -15.37
CA ASN A 232 38.71 20.21 -15.71
C ASN A 232 38.15 20.51 -17.11
N TRP A 233 37.89 21.79 -17.38
CA TRP A 233 37.10 22.30 -18.52
C TRP A 233 37.92 23.27 -19.38
N PHE A 234 38.27 22.89 -20.61
CA PHE A 234 38.54 23.74 -21.79
C PHE A 234 38.82 22.81 -22.99
N GLY A 235 38.40 23.20 -24.20
CA GLY A 235 38.41 22.31 -25.38
C GLY A 235 39.36 22.73 -26.50
N SER A 236 39.52 21.85 -27.49
CA SER A 236 40.06 22.16 -28.81
C SER A 236 39.36 21.29 -29.87
N LEU A 237 39.29 21.78 -31.11
CA LEU A 237 38.82 20.99 -32.26
C LEU A 237 39.96 20.12 -32.78
N THR A 238 39.67 18.84 -33.03
CA THR A 238 40.29 18.06 -34.11
C THR A 238 39.21 17.18 -34.73
N SER A 239 38.92 17.37 -36.02
CA SER A 239 37.96 16.54 -36.75
C SER A 239 38.64 15.30 -37.33
N THR A 240 38.22 14.12 -36.90
CA THR A 240 38.41 12.86 -37.63
C THR A 240 37.06 12.17 -37.78
N THR A 241 36.83 11.60 -38.96
CA THR A 241 35.53 11.08 -39.37
C THR A 241 35.38 9.59 -39.04
N ASP A 242 34.53 9.27 -38.06
CA ASP A 242 33.74 8.04 -38.08
C ASP A 242 32.36 8.33 -37.48
N GLY A 243 31.31 8.16 -38.30
CA GLY A 243 29.93 8.43 -37.92
C GLY A 243 29.17 7.19 -37.43
N THR A 244 29.76 6.00 -37.50
CA THR A 244 28.99 4.74 -37.53
C THR A 244 28.78 4.06 -36.17
N LEU A 245 29.60 4.39 -35.16
CA LEU A 245 29.56 3.73 -33.85
C LEU A 245 28.73 4.49 -32.79
N ARG A 246 28.54 5.80 -32.96
CA ARG A 246 27.96 6.67 -31.90
C ARG A 246 26.44 6.64 -31.83
N GLU A 247 25.77 6.31 -32.92
CA GLU A 247 24.31 6.27 -33.05
C GLU A 247 23.69 4.96 -32.51
N ARG A 248 24.51 3.92 -32.33
CA ARG A 248 24.06 2.61 -31.79
C ARG A 248 23.91 2.59 -30.26
N GLN A 249 24.49 3.56 -29.54
CA GLN A 249 24.36 3.68 -28.09
C GLN A 249 23.24 4.62 -27.63
N THR A 250 22.86 5.61 -28.44
CA THR A 250 21.88 6.64 -28.05
C THR A 250 20.46 6.11 -27.83
N HIS A 251 20.03 5.10 -28.60
CA HIS A 251 18.69 4.50 -28.44
C HIS A 251 18.56 3.47 -27.30
N VAL A 252 19.66 3.12 -26.61
CA VAL A 252 19.62 2.25 -25.42
C VAL A 252 19.74 3.08 -24.13
N ALA A 253 20.51 4.17 -24.15
CA ALA A 253 20.78 4.98 -22.97
C ALA A 253 19.58 5.85 -22.50
N ASP A 254 18.67 6.25 -23.40
CA ASP A 254 17.58 7.19 -23.06
C ASP A 254 16.40 6.50 -22.32
N LEU A 255 16.39 5.17 -22.24
CA LEU A 255 15.42 4.36 -21.50
C LEU A 255 15.81 4.11 -20.02
N ASP A 256 16.99 4.58 -19.60
CA ASP A 256 17.58 4.24 -18.29
C ASP A 256 17.25 5.27 -17.19
N SER A 257 16.79 6.47 -17.57
CA SER A 257 16.59 7.60 -16.63
C SER A 257 15.37 7.48 -15.69
N THR A 258 14.47 6.52 -15.95
CA THR A 258 13.26 6.28 -15.15
C THR A 258 13.00 4.78 -14.89
N ARG A 259 14.04 3.94 -14.95
CA ARG A 259 13.89 2.49 -14.77
C ARG A 259 14.29 2.07 -13.37
N ARG A 260 13.40 1.33 -12.68
CA ARG A 260 13.70 0.68 -11.40
C ARG A 260 14.99 -0.11 -11.51
N THR A 261 15.97 0.20 -10.65
CA THR A 261 17.26 -0.51 -10.68
C THR A 261 17.13 -1.89 -10.02
N LYS A 262 17.97 -2.85 -10.43
CA LYS A 262 18.06 -4.16 -9.77
C LYS A 262 18.33 -4.02 -8.26
N GLN A 263 19.14 -3.05 -7.86
CA GLN A 263 19.42 -2.78 -6.45
C GLN A 263 18.17 -2.27 -5.72
N ASN A 264 17.35 -1.39 -6.32
CA ASN A 264 16.10 -0.91 -5.73
C ASN A 264 15.15 -2.08 -5.40
N VAL A 265 14.99 -3.04 -6.34
CA VAL A 265 14.15 -4.24 -6.16
C VAL A 265 14.57 -5.04 -4.92
N PHE A 266 15.87 -5.29 -4.78
CA PHE A 266 16.40 -6.13 -3.70
C PHE A 266 16.50 -5.37 -2.36
N ASP A 267 16.77 -4.05 -2.39
CA ASP A 267 16.79 -3.22 -1.18
C ASP A 267 15.39 -3.04 -0.59
N ASP A 268 14.37 -2.73 -1.40
CA ASP A 268 13.00 -2.53 -0.91
C ASP A 268 12.33 -3.86 -0.53
N ALA A 269 12.64 -4.96 -1.22
CA ALA A 269 12.26 -6.29 -0.76
C ALA A 269 12.91 -6.64 0.60
N TYR A 270 14.20 -6.34 0.81
CA TYR A 270 14.85 -6.51 2.10
C TYR A 270 14.22 -5.62 3.19
N ARG A 271 13.94 -4.34 2.91
CA ARG A 271 13.27 -3.43 3.87
C ARG A 271 11.92 -3.99 4.31
N SER A 272 11.21 -4.64 3.41
CA SER A 272 9.89 -5.23 3.71
C SER A 272 10.00 -6.47 4.59
N PHE A 273 11.09 -7.24 4.43
CA PHE A 273 11.45 -8.31 5.36
C PHE A 273 11.90 -7.78 6.73
N ASP A 274 12.81 -6.80 6.80
CA ASP A 274 13.27 -6.17 8.06
C ASP A 274 12.09 -5.55 8.83
N PHE A 275 11.25 -4.77 8.15
CA PHE A 275 9.99 -4.25 8.70
C PHE A 275 9.09 -5.35 9.25
N ALA A 276 8.94 -6.46 8.51
CA ALA A 276 8.09 -7.57 8.93
C ALA A 276 8.64 -8.30 10.16
N ILE A 277 9.95 -8.57 10.22
CA ILE A 277 10.59 -9.15 11.41
C ILE A 277 10.45 -8.21 12.61
N ARG A 278 10.61 -6.90 12.41
CA ARG A 278 10.59 -5.89 13.48
C ARG A 278 9.21 -5.47 13.98
N THR A 279 8.14 -5.72 13.22
CA THR A 279 6.80 -5.19 13.55
C THR A 279 5.64 -6.14 13.22
N ALA A 280 5.81 -7.09 12.30
CA ALA A 280 4.71 -7.89 11.75
C ALA A 280 4.58 -9.28 12.39
N VAL A 281 5.69 -9.91 12.79
CA VAL A 281 5.67 -11.28 13.36
C VAL A 281 4.87 -11.35 14.66
N PHE A 282 4.96 -10.34 15.52
CA PHE A 282 4.40 -10.36 16.88
C PHE A 282 3.11 -9.54 17.08
N MET A 283 2.51 -9.01 16.01
CA MET A 283 1.42 -8.01 16.03
C MET A 283 0.20 -8.29 16.92
N THR A 284 -0.09 -9.54 17.26
CA THR A 284 -1.43 -9.94 17.79
C THR A 284 -1.46 -10.92 18.97
N ASN A 285 -0.38 -11.67 19.27
CA ASN A 285 -0.51 -12.88 20.10
C ASN A 285 0.41 -12.97 21.34
N GLY A 286 1.43 -12.10 21.48
CA GLY A 286 2.54 -12.43 22.36
C GLY A 286 3.34 -13.61 21.79
N PRO A 287 3.86 -14.56 22.59
CA PRO A 287 4.58 -15.73 22.09
C PRO A 287 3.79 -16.49 21.02
N LEU A 288 4.47 -17.12 20.06
CA LEU A 288 3.80 -17.87 18.98
C LEU A 288 3.38 -19.27 19.46
N GLU A 289 2.49 -19.31 20.47
CA GLU A 289 2.03 -20.53 21.15
C GLU A 289 1.11 -21.42 20.29
N HIS A 290 0.56 -20.87 19.19
CA HIS A 290 -0.30 -21.59 18.27
C HIS A 290 0.49 -22.15 17.09
N ASN A 291 0.45 -23.48 16.92
CA ASN A 291 1.08 -24.22 15.81
C ASN A 291 0.92 -23.50 14.47
N ALA A 292 -0.32 -23.23 14.01
CA ALA A 292 -0.55 -22.63 12.69
C ALA A 292 0.22 -21.31 12.43
N THR A 293 0.46 -20.48 13.45
CA THR A 293 1.25 -19.24 13.30
C THR A 293 2.75 -19.50 13.43
N ARG A 294 3.17 -20.41 14.30
CA ARG A 294 4.55 -20.90 14.38
C ARG A 294 4.97 -21.53 13.04
N ASP A 295 4.17 -22.43 12.51
CA ASP A 295 4.40 -23.20 11.29
C ASP A 295 4.43 -22.23 10.09
N ALA A 296 3.46 -21.30 9.98
CA ALA A 296 3.47 -20.26 8.94
C ALA A 296 4.72 -19.37 8.95
N LEU A 297 5.33 -19.10 10.12
CA LEU A 297 6.61 -18.38 10.18
C LEU A 297 7.78 -19.28 9.79
N HIS A 298 7.80 -20.52 10.27
CA HIS A 298 8.83 -21.50 9.95
C HIS A 298 8.92 -21.75 8.44
N ASP A 299 7.78 -21.96 7.81
CA ASP A 299 7.68 -22.33 6.41
C ASP A 299 7.97 -21.14 5.50
N TRP A 300 7.56 -19.93 5.90
CA TRP A 300 7.94 -18.69 5.24
C TRP A 300 9.46 -18.44 5.28
N LEU A 301 10.10 -18.58 6.46
CA LEU A 301 11.56 -18.48 6.58
C LEU A 301 12.27 -19.60 5.81
N SER A 302 11.76 -20.83 5.85
CA SER A 302 12.29 -21.97 5.11
C SER A 302 12.22 -21.77 3.59
N LEU A 303 11.11 -21.20 3.10
CA LEU A 303 10.93 -20.84 1.70
C LEU A 303 11.87 -19.69 1.32
N LEU A 304 11.99 -18.65 2.14
CA LEU A 304 12.96 -17.56 1.93
C LEU A 304 14.41 -18.08 1.86
N GLN A 305 14.77 -19.11 2.63
CA GLN A 305 16.12 -19.68 2.57
C GLN A 305 16.39 -20.43 1.25
N LYS A 306 15.42 -21.18 0.73
CA LYS A 306 15.57 -21.99 -0.50
C LYS A 306 15.39 -21.15 -1.78
N ALA A 307 14.31 -20.38 -1.83
CA ALA A 307 13.81 -19.69 -3.03
C ALA A 307 14.27 -18.22 -3.12
N THR A 308 15.38 -17.86 -2.48
CA THR A 308 16.04 -16.56 -2.72
C THR A 308 17.53 -16.76 -3.02
N PRO A 309 18.17 -15.88 -3.80
CA PRO A 309 19.54 -16.09 -4.25
C PRO A 309 20.54 -16.26 -3.10
N PRO A 310 21.44 -17.27 -3.12
CA PRO A 310 22.43 -17.48 -2.07
C PRO A 310 23.46 -16.33 -1.98
N THR A 311 23.59 -15.53 -3.04
CA THR A 311 24.38 -14.30 -3.10
C THR A 311 23.75 -13.11 -2.36
N TRP A 312 22.45 -13.14 -2.07
CA TRP A 312 21.72 -12.07 -1.36
C TRP A 312 21.99 -12.14 0.15
N SER A 313 23.25 -11.94 0.53
CA SER A 313 23.73 -12.20 1.89
C SER A 313 23.10 -11.32 2.97
N THR A 314 22.50 -10.17 2.62
CA THR A 314 21.75 -9.32 3.56
C THR A 314 20.44 -9.97 4.01
N LEU A 315 19.75 -10.74 3.15
CA LEU A 315 18.58 -11.54 3.52
C LEU A 315 18.98 -12.94 4.04
N GLN A 316 19.89 -13.62 3.34
CA GLN A 316 20.26 -15.01 3.63
C GLN A 316 20.92 -15.21 5.00
N LYS A 317 21.64 -14.21 5.54
CA LYS A 317 22.21 -14.28 6.90
C LYS A 317 21.14 -14.26 7.99
N PRO A 318 20.25 -13.24 8.10
CA PRO A 318 19.22 -13.24 9.12
C PRO A 318 18.23 -14.39 8.96
N VAL A 319 17.76 -14.73 7.75
CA VAL A 319 16.84 -15.86 7.55
C VAL A 319 17.42 -17.17 8.09
N ARG A 320 18.71 -17.44 7.87
CA ARG A 320 19.38 -18.62 8.45
C ARG A 320 19.46 -18.54 9.97
N ALA A 321 19.91 -17.42 10.54
CA ALA A 321 19.99 -17.27 12.00
C ALA A 321 18.64 -17.42 12.71
N LEU A 322 17.55 -16.96 12.08
CA LEU A 322 16.19 -17.11 12.58
C LEU A 322 15.74 -18.58 12.58
N LEU A 323 16.09 -19.35 11.55
CA LEU A 323 15.83 -20.80 11.49
C LEU A 323 16.72 -21.59 12.47
N ASP A 324 18.01 -21.27 12.55
CA ASP A 324 18.98 -21.91 13.46
C ASP A 324 18.60 -21.72 14.95
N ASN A 325 17.83 -20.68 15.27
CA ASN A 325 17.38 -20.34 16.63
C ASN A 325 15.83 -20.38 16.75
N PHE A 326 15.14 -21.17 15.91
CA PHE A 326 13.69 -21.06 15.75
C PHE A 326 12.89 -21.21 17.05
N ASP A 327 13.24 -22.21 17.89
CA ASP A 327 12.59 -22.46 19.18
C ASP A 327 12.85 -21.39 20.26
N GLU A 328 13.76 -20.45 20.01
CA GLU A 328 14.00 -19.27 20.85
C GLU A 328 13.21 -18.06 20.33
N ILE A 329 13.26 -17.75 19.03
CA ILE A 329 12.61 -16.55 18.49
C ILE A 329 11.08 -16.57 18.60
N VAL A 330 10.46 -17.75 18.62
CA VAL A 330 9.00 -17.90 18.80
C VAL A 330 8.50 -17.54 20.20
N ARG A 331 9.41 -17.39 21.18
CA ARG A 331 9.07 -17.13 22.60
C ARG A 331 8.62 -15.70 22.86
N GLY A 332 8.90 -14.77 21.96
CA GLY A 332 8.50 -13.38 22.09
C GLY A 332 9.36 -12.44 21.23
N GLU A 333 8.87 -11.23 21.06
CA GLU A 333 9.50 -10.17 20.25
C GLU A 333 10.94 -9.86 20.69
N ASP A 334 11.19 -9.76 22.00
CA ASP A 334 12.54 -9.58 22.57
C ASP A 334 13.51 -10.69 22.14
N HIS A 335 13.06 -11.95 22.08
CA HIS A 335 13.89 -13.09 21.67
C HIS A 335 14.15 -13.08 20.17
N LEU A 336 13.14 -12.74 19.36
CA LEU A 336 13.28 -12.55 17.91
C LEU A 336 14.29 -11.45 17.57
N LEU A 337 14.14 -10.27 18.17
CA LEU A 337 15.05 -9.14 17.95
C LEU A 337 16.45 -9.45 18.48
N ALA A 338 16.58 -10.07 19.65
CA ALA A 338 17.87 -10.48 20.20
C ALA A 338 18.63 -11.49 19.33
N VAL A 339 17.96 -12.25 18.46
CA VAL A 339 18.63 -13.05 17.40
C VAL A 339 18.88 -12.20 16.16
N TYR A 340 17.86 -11.52 15.66
CA TYR A 340 17.86 -10.79 14.39
C TYR A 340 18.90 -9.66 14.34
N GLU A 341 18.97 -8.81 15.36
CA GLU A 341 19.80 -7.59 15.32
C GLU A 341 21.31 -7.87 15.36
N LYS A 342 21.72 -9.08 15.79
CA LYS A 342 23.11 -9.53 15.74
C LYS A 342 23.60 -9.85 14.32
N VAL A 343 22.69 -10.02 13.36
CA VAL A 343 22.97 -10.52 12.00
C VAL A 343 22.32 -9.69 10.89
N ALA A 344 21.37 -8.82 11.22
CA ALA A 344 20.80 -7.84 10.31
C ALA A 344 21.91 -7.00 9.67
N SER A 345 21.76 -6.65 8.40
CA SER A 345 22.74 -5.89 7.64
C SER A 345 22.00 -5.04 6.60
N PRO A 346 21.31 -3.96 7.03
CA PRO A 346 20.47 -3.17 6.14
C PRO A 346 21.28 -2.47 5.04
N PRO A 347 20.66 -2.17 3.88
CA PRO A 347 21.25 -1.33 2.84
C PRO A 347 21.67 0.05 3.38
N ALA A 348 22.71 0.65 2.79
CA ALA A 348 23.29 1.91 3.27
C ALA A 348 22.37 3.14 3.12
N SER A 349 21.31 3.05 2.31
CA SER A 349 20.19 4.00 2.33
C SER A 349 19.12 3.48 3.30
N HIS A 350 18.57 4.36 4.14
CA HIS A 350 17.39 4.07 4.96
C HIS A 350 16.06 4.40 4.26
N GLN A 351 16.10 4.93 3.03
CA GLN A 351 14.90 5.33 2.28
C GLN A 351 14.49 4.26 1.28
N TRP A 352 13.17 4.05 1.17
CA TRP A 352 12.53 3.33 0.07
C TRP A 352 12.86 3.99 -1.28
N SER A 353 12.88 3.23 -2.38
CA SER A 353 13.04 3.83 -3.71
C SER A 353 11.86 4.75 -4.08
N ASP A 354 12.07 5.65 -5.05
CA ASP A 354 10.98 6.45 -5.64
C ASP A 354 9.91 5.56 -6.30
N ASP A 355 10.29 4.37 -6.79
CA ASP A 355 9.39 3.37 -7.38
C ASP A 355 8.38 2.80 -6.38
N CYS A 356 8.75 2.71 -5.08
CA CYS A 356 7.88 2.18 -4.03
C CYS A 356 7.31 3.24 -3.08
N SER A 357 7.99 4.37 -2.90
CA SER A 357 7.51 5.49 -2.06
C SER A 357 6.60 6.45 -2.83
N HIS A 358 6.78 6.58 -4.16
CA HIS A 358 6.18 7.63 -4.98
C HIS A 358 6.39 9.04 -4.39
N GLY A 359 7.55 9.29 -3.77
CA GLY A 359 7.89 10.53 -3.08
C GLY A 359 7.22 10.73 -1.72
N GLN A 360 6.48 9.75 -1.20
CA GLN A 360 5.83 9.81 0.12
C GLN A 360 6.72 9.18 1.20
N LYS A 361 7.16 10.00 2.16
CA LYS A 361 7.87 9.50 3.36
C LYS A 361 7.03 8.45 4.09
N GLY A 362 7.65 7.33 4.47
CA GLY A 362 7.00 6.24 5.21
C GLY A 362 6.07 5.35 4.37
N ALA A 363 5.98 5.56 3.04
CA ALA A 363 5.37 4.62 2.11
C ALA A 363 6.44 3.71 1.47
N GLY A 364 6.11 2.45 1.23
CA GLY A 364 6.97 1.50 0.51
C GLY A 364 6.78 0.03 0.90
N TYR A 365 6.44 -0.27 2.17
CA TYR A 365 6.32 -1.63 2.70
C TYR A 365 5.50 -2.59 1.82
N THR A 366 4.30 -2.19 1.39
CA THR A 366 3.46 -3.05 0.56
C THR A 366 4.01 -3.26 -0.85
N CYS A 367 4.78 -2.30 -1.38
CA CYS A 367 5.42 -2.41 -2.69
C CYS A 367 6.64 -3.35 -2.63
N GLY A 368 7.52 -3.17 -1.65
CA GLY A 368 8.66 -4.07 -1.43
C GLY A 368 8.23 -5.48 -1.01
N LEU A 369 7.11 -5.65 -0.31
CA LEU A 369 6.56 -6.98 -0.01
C LEU A 369 6.12 -7.72 -1.29
N TRP A 370 5.47 -7.02 -2.23
CA TRP A 370 5.17 -7.61 -3.54
C TRP A 370 6.45 -7.92 -4.35
N GLN A 371 7.49 -7.09 -4.26
CA GLN A 371 8.78 -7.40 -4.88
C GLN A 371 9.40 -8.64 -4.26
N LEU A 372 9.38 -8.79 -2.93
CA LEU A 372 9.84 -9.98 -2.22
C LEU A 372 9.06 -11.22 -2.67
N PHE A 373 7.74 -11.14 -2.81
CA PHE A 373 6.94 -12.26 -3.31
C PHE A 373 7.29 -12.64 -4.75
N HIS A 374 7.50 -11.66 -5.63
CA HIS A 374 7.94 -11.91 -7.01
C HIS A 374 9.36 -12.52 -7.08
N ILE A 375 10.31 -12.07 -6.25
CA ILE A 375 11.64 -12.70 -6.14
C ILE A 375 11.52 -14.17 -5.70
N VAL A 376 10.70 -14.45 -4.69
CA VAL A 376 10.54 -15.80 -4.13
C VAL A 376 9.82 -16.75 -5.10
N THR A 377 8.78 -16.30 -5.81
CA THR A 377 8.10 -17.15 -6.81
C THR A 377 8.99 -17.49 -8.01
N VAL A 378 9.76 -16.53 -8.54
CA VAL A 378 10.78 -16.79 -9.55
C VAL A 378 11.87 -17.71 -9.00
N GLY A 379 12.34 -17.47 -7.77
CA GLY A 379 13.36 -18.29 -7.13
C GLY A 379 12.94 -19.73 -6.84
N ALA A 380 11.64 -19.99 -6.63
CA ALA A 380 11.12 -21.35 -6.52
C ALA A 380 11.18 -22.08 -7.86
N THR A 381 10.88 -21.41 -8.97
CA THR A 381 11.06 -21.94 -10.33
C THR A 381 12.53 -22.25 -10.62
N GLU A 382 13.44 -21.31 -10.34
CA GLU A 382 14.88 -21.46 -10.58
C GLU A 382 15.52 -22.53 -9.66
N TRP A 383 15.06 -22.67 -8.41
CA TRP A 383 15.45 -23.75 -7.51
C TRP A 383 15.07 -25.13 -8.06
N ASN A 384 13.83 -25.30 -8.52
CA ASN A 384 13.39 -26.57 -9.11
C ASN A 384 14.13 -26.89 -10.42
N LEU A 385 14.44 -25.88 -11.24
CA LEU A 385 15.26 -26.05 -12.45
C LEU A 385 16.68 -26.52 -12.11
N MET A 386 17.33 -25.93 -11.11
CA MET A 386 18.65 -26.36 -10.63
C MET A 386 18.63 -27.81 -10.12
N LEU A 387 17.63 -28.17 -9.30
CA LEU A 387 17.51 -29.52 -8.76
C LEU A 387 17.14 -30.59 -9.80
N LEU A 388 16.47 -30.19 -10.90
CA LEU A 388 16.22 -31.08 -12.04
C LEU A 388 17.52 -31.49 -12.74
N GLU A 389 18.45 -30.56 -12.94
CA GLU A 389 19.77 -30.84 -13.52
C GLU A 389 20.60 -31.75 -12.60
N GLU A 390 20.48 -31.60 -11.28
CA GLU A 390 21.11 -32.45 -10.27
C GLU A 390 20.40 -33.81 -10.04
N ASN A 391 19.22 -34.04 -10.65
CA ASN A 391 18.34 -35.19 -10.37
C ASN A 391 17.98 -35.35 -8.87
N SER A 392 17.83 -34.24 -8.15
CA SER A 392 17.54 -34.20 -6.73
C SER A 392 16.03 -34.34 -6.45
N PRO A 393 15.60 -35.20 -5.50
CA PRO A 393 14.18 -35.39 -5.18
C PRO A 393 13.58 -34.25 -4.34
N ASN A 394 14.38 -33.27 -3.90
CA ASN A 394 13.99 -32.23 -2.94
C ASN A 394 13.37 -30.98 -3.62
N LEU A 395 12.54 -31.21 -4.65
CA LEU A 395 11.80 -30.17 -5.35
C LEU A 395 10.82 -29.45 -4.41
N LEU A 396 10.57 -28.18 -4.68
CA LEU A 396 9.49 -27.41 -4.06
C LEU A 396 8.17 -27.76 -4.74
N ASP A 397 7.19 -28.16 -3.93
CA ASP A 397 5.80 -28.29 -4.36
C ASP A 397 5.19 -26.89 -4.58
N LEU A 398 4.49 -26.68 -5.70
CA LEU A 398 3.93 -25.38 -6.06
C LEU A 398 2.70 -25.01 -5.23
N THR A 399 1.91 -25.99 -4.80
CA THR A 399 0.75 -25.78 -3.92
C THR A 399 1.23 -25.47 -2.50
N ASP A 400 2.17 -26.23 -1.94
CA ASP A 400 2.73 -25.92 -0.61
C ASP A 400 3.44 -24.54 -0.60
N THR A 401 4.17 -24.22 -1.68
CA THR A 401 4.81 -22.91 -1.84
C THR A 401 3.77 -21.77 -1.90
N ALA A 402 2.67 -21.96 -2.63
CA ALA A 402 1.58 -20.98 -2.72
C ALA A 402 0.82 -20.84 -1.39
N ASP A 403 0.59 -21.96 -0.67
CA ASP A 403 -0.04 -21.98 0.64
C ASP A 403 0.85 -21.29 1.69
N THR A 404 2.17 -21.37 1.55
CA THR A 404 3.13 -20.62 2.38
C THR A 404 2.92 -19.10 2.25
N PHE A 405 2.75 -18.57 1.04
CA PHE A 405 2.42 -17.15 0.82
C PHE A 405 1.06 -16.79 1.46
N ARG A 406 0.04 -17.62 1.23
CA ARG A 406 -1.31 -17.44 1.79
C ARG A 406 -1.27 -17.38 3.32
N ASN A 407 -0.57 -18.31 3.96
CA ASN A 407 -0.51 -18.43 5.41
C ASN A 407 0.34 -17.31 6.02
N TYR A 408 1.44 -16.91 5.38
CA TYR A 408 2.18 -15.71 5.78
C TYR A 408 1.29 -14.46 5.74
N VAL A 409 0.54 -14.24 4.65
CA VAL A 409 -0.38 -13.10 4.52
C VAL A 409 -1.52 -13.17 5.54
N GLN A 410 -2.06 -14.36 5.81
CA GLN A 410 -3.12 -14.56 6.80
C GLN A 410 -2.66 -14.19 8.23
N HIS A 411 -1.45 -14.62 8.62
CA HIS A 411 -0.99 -14.47 10.00
C HIS A 411 -0.24 -13.16 10.28
N PHE A 412 0.53 -12.64 9.32
CA PHE A 412 1.47 -11.53 9.57
C PHE A 412 1.19 -10.25 8.78
N PHE A 413 0.33 -10.25 7.75
CA PHE A 413 0.11 -9.03 6.97
C PHE A 413 -0.91 -8.09 7.64
N GLY A 414 -0.39 -7.03 8.27
CA GLY A 414 -1.17 -6.10 9.10
C GLY A 414 -2.30 -5.32 8.42
N CYS A 415 -2.30 -5.17 7.09
CA CYS A 415 -3.44 -4.55 6.39
C CYS A 415 -4.59 -5.56 6.29
N GLU A 416 -5.53 -5.52 7.25
CA GLU A 416 -6.66 -6.47 7.31
C GLU A 416 -7.44 -6.54 5.99
N VAL A 417 -7.83 -5.41 5.41
CA VAL A 417 -8.58 -5.37 4.14
C VAL A 417 -7.75 -5.97 3.00
N CYS A 418 -6.43 -5.76 2.99
CA CYS A 418 -5.55 -6.33 1.97
C CYS A 418 -5.42 -7.85 2.14
N ARG A 419 -5.20 -8.32 3.38
CA ARG A 419 -5.15 -9.74 3.78
C ARG A 419 -6.44 -10.46 3.38
N LEU A 420 -7.61 -9.94 3.78
CA LEU A 420 -8.90 -10.55 3.49
C LEU A 420 -9.14 -10.65 1.97
N ASN A 421 -8.77 -9.63 1.20
CA ASN A 421 -8.86 -9.70 -0.27
C ASN A 421 -7.92 -10.75 -0.87
N PHE A 422 -6.67 -10.85 -0.40
CA PHE A 422 -5.69 -11.82 -0.91
C PHE A 422 -6.10 -13.26 -0.57
N VAL A 423 -6.40 -13.53 0.70
CA VAL A 423 -6.79 -14.85 1.18
C VAL A 423 -8.12 -15.30 0.57
N SER A 424 -9.11 -14.40 0.46
CA SER A 424 -10.38 -14.73 -0.19
C SER A 424 -10.25 -14.98 -1.70
N ALA A 425 -9.28 -14.37 -2.39
CA ALA A 425 -8.99 -14.68 -3.79
C ALA A 425 -8.25 -16.02 -3.93
N TYR A 426 -7.30 -16.27 -3.03
CA TYR A 426 -6.52 -17.50 -2.96
C TYR A 426 -7.39 -18.75 -2.72
N ASP A 427 -8.26 -18.68 -1.71
CA ASP A 427 -9.16 -19.75 -1.29
C ASP A 427 -10.28 -19.98 -2.32
N ALA A 428 -10.60 -18.98 -3.14
CA ALA A 428 -11.54 -19.06 -4.26
C ALA A 428 -10.90 -19.48 -5.59
N CYS A 429 -9.66 -19.98 -5.60
CA CYS A 429 -8.92 -20.40 -6.79
C CYS A 429 -8.79 -19.30 -7.89
N ALA A 430 -8.73 -18.01 -7.50
CA ALA A 430 -8.61 -16.91 -8.45
C ALA A 430 -7.37 -17.06 -9.35
N HIS A 431 -7.48 -16.59 -10.60
CA HIS A 431 -6.47 -16.76 -11.65
C HIS A 431 -6.11 -18.24 -11.94
N ASP A 432 -7.13 -19.11 -11.83
CA ASP A 432 -7.08 -20.56 -12.10
C ASP A 432 -6.05 -21.33 -11.26
N ARG A 433 -5.68 -20.77 -10.09
CA ARG A 433 -4.63 -21.29 -9.19
C ARG A 433 -4.66 -22.81 -9.00
N CYS A 434 -5.86 -23.35 -8.75
CA CYS A 434 -6.07 -24.73 -8.36
C CYS A 434 -5.95 -25.75 -9.51
N HIS A 435 -5.87 -25.29 -10.77
CA HIS A 435 -5.50 -26.11 -11.92
C HIS A 435 -4.08 -25.79 -12.41
N ARG A 436 -3.64 -24.53 -12.29
CA ARG A 436 -2.29 -24.10 -12.70
C ARG A 436 -1.15 -24.59 -11.80
N LEU A 437 -1.41 -24.80 -10.51
CA LEU A 437 -0.41 -25.21 -9.51
C LEU A 437 -0.59 -26.68 -9.06
N ASP A 438 -1.10 -27.53 -9.96
CA ASP A 438 -1.31 -28.96 -9.69
C ASP A 438 0.02 -29.65 -9.30
N PRO A 439 0.12 -30.26 -8.10
CA PRO A 439 1.36 -30.85 -7.60
C PRO A 439 1.81 -32.10 -8.38
N THR A 440 0.96 -32.64 -9.25
CA THR A 440 1.29 -33.81 -10.09
C THR A 440 2.09 -33.46 -11.34
N ASP A 441 2.09 -32.20 -11.80
CA ASP A 441 2.93 -31.75 -12.91
C ASP A 441 4.23 -31.10 -12.40
N GLN A 442 5.32 -31.87 -12.47
CA GLN A 442 6.67 -31.42 -12.12
C GLN A 442 7.50 -31.03 -13.36
N SER A 443 6.84 -30.53 -14.41
CA SER A 443 7.50 -29.98 -15.60
C SER A 443 7.96 -28.54 -15.41
N ARG A 444 8.96 -28.13 -16.20
CA ARG A 444 9.36 -26.71 -16.35
C ARG A 444 8.18 -25.79 -16.70
N THR A 445 7.22 -26.30 -17.48
CA THR A 445 6.00 -25.58 -17.89
C THR A 445 5.00 -25.38 -16.76
N ALA A 446 4.98 -26.27 -15.74
CA ALA A 446 4.22 -26.06 -14.51
C ALA A 446 4.94 -25.10 -13.55
N TRP A 447 6.26 -25.21 -13.37
CA TRP A 447 6.99 -24.38 -12.40
C TRP A 447 6.98 -22.87 -12.72
N ILE A 448 6.79 -22.46 -13.98
CA ILE A 448 6.59 -21.05 -14.33
C ILE A 448 5.18 -20.52 -13.95
N GLN A 449 4.21 -21.40 -13.67
CA GLN A 449 2.83 -21.00 -13.38
C GLN A 449 2.68 -20.30 -12.03
N LEU A 450 3.56 -20.56 -11.06
CA LEU A 450 3.56 -19.90 -9.76
C LEU A 450 3.84 -18.38 -9.86
N PRO A 451 4.95 -17.91 -10.47
CA PRO A 451 5.17 -16.48 -10.69
C PRO A 451 4.13 -15.86 -11.66
N LEU A 452 3.61 -16.61 -12.64
CA LEU A 452 2.54 -16.13 -13.54
C LEU A 452 1.20 -15.89 -12.79
N TRP A 453 0.81 -16.81 -11.91
CA TRP A 453 -0.37 -16.65 -11.06
C TRP A 453 -0.25 -15.44 -10.12
N LEU A 454 0.92 -15.25 -9.50
CA LEU A 454 1.19 -14.10 -8.63
C LEU A 454 1.17 -12.77 -9.42
N PHE A 455 1.72 -12.78 -10.63
CA PHE A 455 1.70 -11.68 -11.60
C PHE A 455 0.28 -11.26 -11.98
N GLU A 456 -0.59 -12.19 -12.36
CA GLU A 456 -1.98 -11.86 -12.68
C GLU A 456 -2.74 -11.35 -11.45
N THR A 457 -2.53 -11.99 -10.29
CA THR A 457 -3.14 -11.59 -9.02
C THR A 457 -2.74 -10.15 -8.63
N HIS A 458 -1.48 -9.76 -8.83
CA HIS A 458 -1.03 -8.39 -8.61
C HIS A 458 -1.64 -7.43 -9.64
N ASN A 459 -1.68 -7.78 -10.93
CA ASN A 459 -2.34 -6.96 -11.95
C ASN A 459 -3.85 -6.76 -11.68
N ALA A 460 -4.55 -7.78 -11.19
CA ALA A 460 -5.94 -7.65 -10.74
C ALA A 460 -6.10 -6.72 -9.53
N VAL A 461 -5.14 -6.73 -8.59
CA VAL A 461 -5.08 -5.76 -7.48
C VAL A 461 -4.84 -4.34 -8.02
N ASN A 462 -3.95 -4.14 -9.00
CA ASN A 462 -3.71 -2.83 -9.63
C ASN A 462 -4.99 -2.29 -10.29
N ALA A 463 -5.68 -3.12 -11.07
CA ALA A 463 -6.94 -2.78 -11.72
C ALA A 463 -8.06 -2.48 -10.69
N ARG A 464 -8.12 -3.21 -9.56
CA ARG A 464 -9.07 -2.92 -8.48
C ARG A 464 -8.77 -1.59 -7.79
N LEU A 465 -7.51 -1.35 -7.39
CA LEU A 465 -7.09 -0.12 -6.70
C LEU A 465 -7.33 1.14 -7.56
N LEU A 466 -7.17 1.03 -8.88
CA LEU A 466 -7.53 2.07 -9.85
C LEU A 466 -9.04 2.37 -9.86
N ARG A 467 -9.89 1.33 -9.90
CA ARG A 467 -11.35 1.48 -9.86
C ARG A 467 -11.81 2.09 -8.53
N GLU A 468 -11.30 1.58 -7.40
CA GLU A 468 -11.53 2.18 -6.08
C GLU A 468 -11.09 3.66 -6.02
N GLN A 469 -10.04 4.05 -6.77
CA GLN A 469 -9.59 5.44 -6.85
C GLN A 469 -10.55 6.31 -7.65
N ALA A 470 -10.93 5.87 -8.84
CA ALA A 470 -11.87 6.57 -9.70
C ALA A 470 -13.25 6.77 -9.03
N GLU A 471 -13.73 5.76 -8.29
CA GLU A 471 -14.94 5.84 -7.47
C GLU A 471 -14.85 6.90 -6.35
N ARG A 472 -13.68 7.06 -5.71
CA ARG A 472 -13.46 8.10 -4.67
C ARG A 472 -13.31 9.51 -5.27
N GLU A 473 -12.72 9.61 -6.45
CA GLU A 473 -12.39 10.88 -7.11
C GLU A 473 -13.49 11.36 -8.07
N GLY A 474 -14.46 10.51 -8.39
CA GLY A 474 -15.63 10.88 -9.19
C GLY A 474 -15.42 10.82 -10.72
N TRP A 475 -14.52 9.95 -11.20
CA TRP A 475 -14.26 9.75 -12.64
C TRP A 475 -14.49 8.30 -13.09
N ASN A 476 -14.57 8.08 -14.40
CA ASN A 476 -14.84 6.77 -15.00
C ASN A 476 -13.55 6.17 -15.59
N VAL A 477 -13.17 4.97 -15.15
CA VAL A 477 -11.98 4.26 -15.63
C VAL A 477 -12.15 3.81 -17.09
N THR A 478 -11.25 4.22 -17.98
CA THR A 478 -11.20 3.75 -19.37
C THR A 478 -10.37 2.45 -19.50
N LEU A 479 -10.33 1.86 -20.70
CA LEU A 479 -9.43 0.75 -20.99
C LEU A 479 -7.95 1.19 -21.01
N ALA A 480 -7.68 2.43 -21.44
CA ALA A 480 -6.33 3.00 -21.44
C ALA A 480 -5.79 3.18 -20.02
N ASP A 481 -6.62 3.66 -19.08
CA ASP A 481 -6.24 3.81 -17.67
C ASP A 481 -5.88 2.47 -17.03
N GLN A 482 -6.60 1.40 -17.37
CA GLN A 482 -6.32 0.04 -16.89
C GLN A 482 -5.01 -0.49 -17.46
N ARG A 483 -4.80 -0.37 -18.78
CA ARG A 483 -3.53 -0.73 -19.43
C ARG A 483 -2.33 0.08 -18.92
N ALA A 484 -2.54 1.32 -18.48
CA ALA A 484 -1.52 2.15 -17.84
C ALA A 484 -1.19 1.71 -16.39
N ARG A 485 -1.93 0.76 -15.81
CA ARG A 485 -1.64 0.12 -14.50
C ARG A 485 -1.29 -1.36 -14.59
N GLU A 486 -1.33 -1.94 -15.79
CA GLU A 486 -0.89 -3.32 -16.06
C GLU A 486 0.64 -3.37 -16.19
N PHE A 487 1.26 -4.29 -15.46
CA PHE A 487 2.69 -4.56 -15.48
C PHE A 487 2.97 -5.88 -16.21
N PRO A 488 4.02 -6.00 -17.04
CA PRO A 488 4.76 -4.89 -17.63
C PRO A 488 3.90 -4.14 -18.65
N SER A 489 4.08 -2.83 -18.76
CA SER A 489 3.41 -2.05 -19.80
C SER A 489 3.83 -2.54 -21.20
N ARG A 490 2.98 -2.33 -22.21
CA ARG A 490 3.27 -2.72 -23.60
C ARG A 490 4.53 -2.06 -24.18
N HIS A 491 4.96 -0.94 -23.60
CA HIS A 491 6.25 -0.31 -23.92
C HIS A 491 7.44 -1.00 -23.22
N ALA A 492 7.28 -1.42 -21.96
CA ALA A 492 8.34 -2.09 -21.19
C ALA A 492 8.63 -3.52 -21.69
N CYS A 493 7.62 -4.23 -22.19
CA CYS A 493 7.77 -5.54 -22.82
C CYS A 493 6.78 -5.74 -23.99
N PRO A 494 7.08 -5.30 -25.23
CA PRO A 494 6.19 -5.49 -26.38
C PRO A 494 5.90 -6.97 -26.69
N VAL A 495 6.89 -7.83 -26.47
CA VAL A 495 6.84 -9.28 -26.73
C VAL A 495 6.05 -10.07 -25.67
N CYS A 496 5.72 -9.46 -24.53
CA CYS A 496 4.86 -10.07 -23.52
C CYS A 496 3.37 -10.11 -23.95
N TRP A 497 3.02 -9.42 -25.05
CA TRP A 497 1.63 -9.26 -25.51
C TRP A 497 1.44 -9.90 -26.88
N LYS A 498 0.45 -10.79 -26.98
CA LYS A 498 -0.05 -11.35 -28.23
C LYS A 498 -0.83 -10.30 -29.03
N ALA A 499 -1.15 -10.61 -30.29
CA ALA A 499 -1.83 -9.70 -31.20
C ALA A 499 -3.29 -9.38 -30.78
N ASP A 500 -3.94 -10.31 -30.06
CA ASP A 500 -5.28 -10.15 -29.48
C ASP A 500 -5.28 -9.36 -28.15
N GLY A 501 -4.10 -9.00 -27.63
CA GLY A 501 -3.94 -8.34 -26.33
C GLY A 501 -3.89 -9.29 -25.13
N SER A 502 -3.87 -10.61 -25.33
CA SER A 502 -3.61 -11.59 -24.27
C SER A 502 -2.10 -11.72 -23.96
N TRP A 503 -1.78 -12.28 -22.80
CA TRP A 503 -0.39 -12.48 -22.37
C TRP A 503 0.30 -13.64 -23.10
N ASP A 504 1.57 -13.47 -23.42
CA ASP A 504 2.47 -14.57 -23.78
C ASP A 504 3.22 -15.04 -22.52
N GLU A 505 2.82 -16.18 -21.97
CA GLU A 505 3.29 -16.67 -20.66
C GLU A 505 4.80 -16.92 -20.61
N ASP A 506 5.38 -17.50 -21.67
CA ASP A 506 6.82 -17.72 -21.77
C ASP A 506 7.56 -16.37 -21.74
N MET A 507 7.07 -15.38 -22.48
CA MET A 507 7.70 -14.05 -22.56
C MET A 507 7.49 -13.23 -21.27
N VAL A 508 6.35 -13.40 -20.59
CA VAL A 508 6.09 -12.81 -19.27
C VAL A 508 6.99 -13.44 -18.21
N TYR A 509 7.13 -14.77 -18.14
CA TYR A 509 8.08 -15.41 -17.21
C TYR A 509 9.51 -14.91 -17.45
N GLN A 510 9.94 -14.85 -18.71
CA GLN A 510 11.25 -14.30 -19.09
C GLN A 510 11.45 -12.86 -18.60
N PHE A 511 10.43 -12.00 -18.72
CA PHE A 511 10.47 -10.64 -18.20
C PHE A 511 10.52 -10.62 -16.66
N LEU A 512 9.71 -11.45 -15.98
CA LEU A 512 9.70 -11.57 -14.52
C LEU A 512 11.06 -12.04 -13.98
N ARG A 513 11.72 -13.00 -14.64
CA ARG A 513 13.09 -13.40 -14.30
C ARG A 513 14.07 -12.23 -14.45
N LEU A 514 13.98 -11.46 -15.54
CA LEU A 514 14.84 -10.28 -15.73
C LEU A 514 14.56 -9.13 -14.75
N GLU A 515 13.37 -9.03 -14.17
CA GLU A 515 13.05 -8.03 -13.13
C GLU A 515 13.47 -8.52 -11.73
N TYR A 516 13.15 -9.77 -11.37
CA TYR A 516 13.19 -10.26 -9.99
C TYR A 516 14.29 -11.29 -9.66
N TRP A 517 15.03 -11.82 -10.63
CA TRP A 517 16.23 -12.63 -10.37
C TRP A 517 17.52 -11.78 -10.48
N PRO A 518 18.65 -12.16 -9.86
CA PRO A 518 19.92 -11.44 -10.03
C PRO A 518 20.45 -11.45 -11.46
N GLU A 519 21.49 -10.64 -11.68
CA GLU A 519 22.25 -10.66 -12.93
C GLU A 519 23.17 -11.90 -12.98
N ASP A 520 22.86 -12.81 -13.90
CA ASP A 520 23.64 -13.99 -14.25
C ASP A 520 23.85 -14.09 -15.78
N SER A 521 24.60 -15.10 -16.24
CA SER A 521 24.81 -15.31 -17.69
C SER A 521 23.50 -15.55 -18.44
N VAL A 522 22.55 -16.25 -17.81
CA VAL A 522 21.21 -16.50 -18.37
C VAL A 522 20.46 -15.18 -18.58
N ALA A 523 20.59 -14.20 -17.69
CA ALA A 523 20.01 -12.86 -17.84
C ALA A 523 20.68 -12.01 -18.94
N VAL A 524 21.93 -12.29 -19.31
CA VAL A 524 22.59 -11.67 -20.47
C VAL A 524 22.02 -12.26 -21.76
N ASP A 525 22.06 -13.59 -21.90
CA ASP A 525 21.54 -14.31 -23.08
C ASP A 525 20.05 -14.00 -23.31
N LEU A 526 19.28 -13.93 -22.21
CA LEU A 526 17.85 -13.66 -22.25
C LEU A 526 17.54 -12.23 -22.70
N ARG A 527 18.35 -11.23 -22.31
CA ARG A 527 18.23 -9.86 -22.84
C ARG A 527 18.50 -9.79 -24.34
N GLU A 528 19.50 -10.53 -24.83
CA GLU A 528 19.77 -10.56 -26.28
C GLU A 528 18.63 -11.23 -27.05
N GLN A 529 18.10 -12.35 -26.56
CA GLN A 529 16.93 -13.03 -27.14
C GLN A 529 15.68 -12.13 -27.15
N LEU A 530 15.38 -11.46 -26.04
CA LEU A 530 14.27 -10.49 -25.95
C LEU A 530 14.46 -9.32 -26.91
N ALA A 531 15.66 -8.72 -26.96
CA ALA A 531 15.95 -7.62 -27.87
C ALA A 531 15.83 -8.05 -29.35
N GLN A 532 16.21 -9.29 -29.69
CA GLN A 532 16.03 -9.83 -31.04
C GLN A 532 14.55 -10.09 -31.37
N ARG A 533 13.77 -10.64 -30.43
CA ARG A 533 12.31 -10.82 -30.62
C ARG A 533 11.59 -9.47 -30.78
N ILE A 534 11.96 -8.45 -30.00
CA ILE A 534 11.40 -7.09 -30.10
C ILE A 534 11.70 -6.48 -31.48
N ARG A 535 12.93 -6.60 -32.01
CA ARG A 535 13.27 -6.14 -33.37
C ARG A 535 12.37 -6.80 -34.43
N VAL A 536 12.25 -8.12 -34.41
CA VAL A 536 11.41 -8.87 -35.37
C VAL A 536 9.93 -8.50 -35.25
N GLN A 537 9.42 -8.29 -34.03
CA GLN A 537 8.04 -7.85 -33.80
C GLN A 537 7.80 -6.43 -34.33
N GLN A 538 8.75 -5.51 -34.14
CA GLN A 538 8.69 -4.15 -34.66
C GLN A 538 8.76 -4.11 -36.19
N GLU A 539 9.68 -4.85 -36.81
CA GLU A 539 9.77 -5.03 -38.26
C GLU A 539 8.46 -5.61 -38.83
N GLY A 540 7.85 -6.58 -38.13
CA GLY A 540 6.54 -7.14 -38.46
C GLY A 540 5.42 -6.11 -38.41
N TRP A 541 5.26 -5.38 -37.29
CA TRP A 541 4.23 -4.35 -37.13
C TRP A 541 4.39 -3.21 -38.13
N ASP A 542 5.62 -2.78 -38.41
CA ASP A 542 5.87 -1.70 -39.36
C ASP A 542 5.70 -2.14 -40.83
N SER A 543 5.80 -3.44 -41.13
CA SER A 543 5.42 -3.99 -42.43
C SER A 543 3.90 -4.10 -42.66
N GLN A 544 3.10 -4.04 -41.59
CA GLN A 544 1.63 -4.12 -41.61
C GLN A 544 0.93 -2.79 -41.33
N ARG A 545 1.69 -1.70 -41.14
CA ARG A 545 1.19 -0.39 -40.73
C ARG A 545 0.36 0.28 -41.84
N ASP A 546 -0.89 0.66 -41.54
CA ASP A 546 -1.59 1.71 -42.29
C ASP A 546 -1.17 3.08 -41.70
N PRO A 547 -0.54 3.99 -42.48
CA PRO A 547 -0.18 5.33 -41.99
C PRO A 547 -1.37 6.22 -41.61
N ASN A 548 -2.61 5.81 -41.92
CA ASN A 548 -3.83 6.61 -41.77
C ASN A 548 -4.73 6.13 -40.62
N ASP A 549 -4.31 5.13 -39.83
CA ASP A 549 -5.08 4.65 -38.67
C ASP A 549 -5.19 5.75 -37.59
N PRO A 550 -6.41 6.20 -37.21
CA PRO A 550 -6.59 7.21 -36.19
C PRO A 550 -6.35 6.72 -34.75
N ASP A 551 -6.28 5.40 -34.53
CA ASP A 551 -6.14 4.78 -33.19
C ASP A 551 -4.73 4.18 -32.92
N ASP A 552 -3.73 4.38 -33.79
CA ASP A 552 -2.32 4.07 -33.46
C ASP A 552 -1.79 5.11 -32.45
N ASP A 553 -1.41 4.66 -31.24
CA ASP A 553 -0.81 5.50 -30.18
C ASP A 553 0.41 6.32 -30.66
N ARG A 554 1.08 5.91 -31.75
CA ARG A 554 2.22 6.61 -32.38
C ARG A 554 1.79 7.75 -33.32
N ASN A 555 0.53 7.80 -33.73
CA ASN A 555 -0.07 8.92 -34.48
C ASN A 555 -0.56 10.06 -33.55
N VAL A 556 -0.52 9.88 -32.23
CA VAL A 556 -0.73 10.96 -31.26
C VAL A 556 0.35 12.05 -31.48
N PRO A 557 -0.03 13.29 -31.82
CA PRO A 557 0.96 14.33 -32.11
C PRO A 557 1.72 14.72 -30.85
N VAL A 558 3.00 14.34 -30.77
CA VAL A 558 3.91 14.73 -29.69
C VAL A 558 3.85 16.25 -29.50
N PRO A 559 3.50 16.76 -28.30
CA PRO A 559 3.31 18.19 -28.11
C PRO A 559 4.63 18.94 -28.39
N PRO A 560 4.60 20.10 -29.07
CA PRO A 560 5.78 20.74 -29.65
C PRO A 560 6.65 21.50 -28.63
N VAL A 561 6.99 20.85 -27.51
CA VAL A 561 7.89 21.35 -26.46
C VAL A 561 9.26 21.70 -27.04
N ALA A 562 9.75 20.92 -28.01
CA ALA A 562 11.00 21.16 -28.72
C ALA A 562 11.06 22.52 -29.46
N LEU A 563 9.91 23.10 -29.86
CA LEU A 563 9.89 24.40 -30.55
C LEU A 563 9.96 25.59 -29.59
N GLN A 564 9.59 25.44 -28.31
CA GLN A 564 9.51 26.57 -27.37
C GLN A 564 10.86 26.99 -26.77
N LEU A 565 11.91 26.17 -26.89
CA LEU A 565 13.25 26.49 -26.39
C LEU A 565 14.09 27.32 -27.38
N VAL A 566 13.77 27.29 -28.68
CA VAL A 566 14.51 28.02 -29.72
C VAL A 566 14.51 29.55 -29.49
N PRO A 567 13.37 30.21 -29.17
CA PRO A 567 13.38 31.65 -28.86
C PRO A 567 14.23 31.99 -27.63
N LEU A 568 14.20 31.15 -26.60
CA LEU A 568 14.94 31.37 -25.36
C LEU A 568 16.46 31.34 -25.60
N MET A 569 16.94 30.36 -26.35
CA MET A 569 18.35 30.21 -26.72
C MET A 569 18.84 31.39 -27.58
N VAL A 570 18.01 31.88 -28.51
CA VAL A 570 18.31 33.08 -29.32
C VAL A 570 18.39 34.33 -28.44
N VAL A 571 17.46 34.53 -27.50
CA VAL A 571 17.48 35.66 -26.57
C VAL A 571 18.72 35.63 -25.67
N VAL A 572 19.07 34.47 -25.09
CA VAL A 572 20.30 34.30 -24.29
C VAL A 572 21.55 34.60 -25.11
N GLY A 573 21.63 34.10 -26.35
CA GLY A 573 22.73 34.40 -27.27
C GLY A 573 22.86 35.89 -27.60
N LEU A 574 21.75 36.58 -27.85
CA LEU A 574 21.73 38.03 -28.12
C LEU A 574 22.12 38.85 -26.88
N VAL A 575 21.67 38.47 -25.68
CA VAL A 575 22.05 39.12 -24.42
C VAL A 575 23.54 38.92 -24.14
N ALA A 576 24.08 37.71 -24.34
CA ALA A 576 25.51 37.43 -24.20
C ALA A 576 26.35 38.25 -25.20
N ALA A 577 25.95 38.30 -26.48
CA ALA A 577 26.61 39.07 -27.52
C ALA A 577 26.53 40.60 -27.30
N TRP A 578 25.44 41.09 -26.68
CA TRP A 578 25.34 42.49 -26.24
C TRP A 578 26.27 42.78 -25.06
N TYR A 579 26.32 41.88 -24.07
CA TYR A 579 27.12 42.05 -22.86
C TYR A 579 28.63 42.04 -23.14
N THR A 580 29.12 41.10 -23.97
CA THR A 580 30.53 41.08 -24.41
C THR A 580 30.88 42.37 -25.17
N LYS A 581 30.07 42.76 -26.16
CA LYS A 581 30.26 43.97 -26.98
C LYS A 581 30.13 45.27 -26.17
N ARG A 582 29.38 45.28 -25.08
CA ARG A 582 29.32 46.38 -24.10
C ARG A 582 30.61 46.46 -23.28
N ASN A 583 31.08 45.34 -22.73
CA ASN A 583 32.32 45.30 -21.95
C ASN A 583 33.57 45.58 -22.80
N GLU A 584 33.56 45.18 -24.07
CA GLU A 584 34.62 45.49 -25.03
C GLU A 584 34.69 46.99 -25.35
N ARG A 585 33.54 47.67 -25.50
CA ARG A 585 33.47 49.14 -25.62
C ARG A 585 33.97 49.84 -24.36
N LEU A 586 33.61 49.35 -23.18
CA LEU A 586 34.08 49.89 -21.89
C LEU A 586 35.60 49.71 -21.71
N ARG A 587 36.17 48.57 -22.11
CA ARG A 587 37.63 48.33 -22.05
C ARG A 587 38.44 49.08 -23.11
N THR A 588 37.85 49.47 -24.24
CA THR A 588 38.57 50.08 -25.37
C THR A 588 38.34 51.58 -25.56
N GLY A 589 37.47 52.21 -24.75
CA GLY A 589 37.19 53.65 -24.76
C GLY A 589 36.57 54.21 -26.04
N ARG A 590 36.37 53.39 -27.08
CA ARG A 590 35.94 53.81 -28.42
C ARG A 590 34.43 54.02 -28.52
N HIS A 591 33.97 55.14 -27.97
CA HIS A 591 32.71 55.76 -28.38
C HIS A 591 32.85 56.24 -29.84
N LYS A 592 32.19 55.55 -30.78
CA LYS A 592 31.95 56.15 -32.10
C LYS A 592 31.11 57.42 -31.89
N ARG A 593 31.53 58.54 -32.51
CA ARG A 593 30.65 59.71 -32.64
C ARG A 593 29.37 59.28 -33.36
N ILE A 594 28.24 59.79 -32.89
CA ILE A 594 26.99 59.81 -33.65
C ILE A 594 27.17 60.84 -34.77
N ALA A 595 26.66 60.52 -35.95
CA ALA A 595 26.47 61.39 -37.09
C ALA A 595 25.05 61.13 -37.62
#